data_AF-A0AAU1D125-F1
#
_entry.id   AF-A0AAU1D125-F1
#
_cell.length_a   1.000
_cell.length_b   1.000
_cell.length_c   1.000
_cell.angle_alpha   90.00
_cell.angle_beta   90.00
_cell.angle_gamma   90.00
#
_symmetry.space_group_name_H-M   'P 1'
#
loop_
_entity.id
_entity.type
_entity.pdbx_description
1 polymer ?
#
loop_
_entity_poly.entity_id
_entity_poly.type
_entity_poly.pdbx_seq_one_letter_code
_entity_poly.pdbx_strand_id
1 'polypeptide(L)'
;MEHAPIVVHRISPSGGRRVTVRVEGDERILGLARSDADVIEFLRRAGVEDPDDLVLGGSKLIDWVGGEPGRYEAEPSDTDIP
;
A
#
# COMPACT_ATOMS: atom_id res chain seq x y z
N MET A 1 -5.87 -5.47 19.27
CA MET A 1 -6.28 -5.58 17.86
C MET A 1 -5.05 -5.99 17.10
N GLU A 2 -5.05 -7.17 16.48
CA GLU A 2 -3.96 -7.56 15.59
C GLU A 2 -4.01 -6.62 14.40
N HIS A 3 -3.00 -5.77 14.25
CA HIS A 3 -2.90 -4.91 13.09
C HIS A 3 -2.35 -5.71 11.91
N ALA A 4 -2.85 -5.43 10.70
CA ALA A 4 -2.35 -6.06 9.50
C ALA A 4 -0.82 -5.91 9.37
N PRO A 5 -0.09 -6.98 9.04
CA PRO A 5 1.37 -6.94 8.93
C PRO A 5 1.84 -6.04 7.79
N ILE A 6 1.02 -5.86 6.76
CA ILE A 6 1.30 -4.99 5.62
C ILE A 6 0.33 -3.82 5.65
N VAL A 7 0.85 -2.60 5.49
CA VAL A 7 0.04 -1.38 5.40
C VAL A 7 0.37 -0.66 4.11
N VAL A 8 -0.66 -0.43 3.31
CA VAL A 8 -0.58 0.48 2.16
C VAL A 8 -1.25 1.79 2.57
N HIS A 9 -0.42 2.79 2.80
CA HIS A 9 -0.84 4.10 3.28
C HIS A 9 -1.68 4.82 2.22
N ARG A 10 -2.42 5.85 2.66
CA ARG A 10 -3.17 6.73 1.77
C ARG A 10 -2.29 7.29 0.64
N ILE A 11 -2.94 7.65 -0.46
CA ILE A 11 -2.27 8.28 -1.60
C ILE A 11 -1.59 9.57 -1.14
N SER A 12 -0.30 9.72 -1.44
CA SER A 12 0.45 10.93 -1.12
C SER A 12 0.06 12.09 -2.04
N PRO A 13 0.20 13.36 -1.62
CA PRO A 13 -0.11 14.51 -2.48
C PRO A 13 0.65 14.51 -3.82
N SER A 14 1.86 13.94 -3.87
CA SER A 14 2.67 13.78 -5.08
C SER A 14 2.33 12.53 -5.92
N GLY A 15 1.27 11.81 -5.55
CA GLY A 15 0.89 10.53 -6.13
C GLY A 15 1.73 9.34 -5.63
N GLY A 16 1.10 8.17 -5.66
CA GLY A 16 1.59 6.91 -5.13
C GLY A 16 1.16 6.65 -3.69
N ARG A 17 1.40 5.43 -3.23
CA ARG A 17 1.09 4.96 -1.87
C ARG A 17 2.35 4.40 -1.23
N ARG A 18 2.66 4.83 -0.02
CA ARG A 18 3.77 4.24 0.74
C ARG A 18 3.36 2.84 1.20
N VAL A 19 4.25 1.87 1.06
CA VAL A 19 4.03 0.49 1.53
C VAL A 19 4.98 0.22 2.70
N THR A 20 4.42 -0.23 3.83
CA THR A 20 5.19 -0.63 5.00
C THR A 20 4.86 -2.07 5.40
N VAL A 21 5.84 -2.75 5.98
CA VAL A 21 5.69 -4.06 6.61
C VAL A 21 6.11 -3.98 8.06
N ARG A 22 5.40 -4.67 8.94
CA ARG A 22 5.76 -4.85 10.35
C ARG A 22 6.49 -6.17 10.53
N VAL A 23 7.70 -6.11 11.09
CA VAL A 23 8.54 -7.27 11.40
C VAL A 23 9.00 -7.11 12.84
N GLU A 24 8.71 -8.10 13.69
CA GLU A 24 9.12 -8.10 15.12
C GLU A 24 8.69 -6.85 15.92
N GLY A 25 7.63 -6.17 15.48
CA GLY A 25 7.13 -4.95 16.11
C GLY A 25 7.66 -3.65 15.49
N ASP A 26 8.66 -3.72 14.61
CA ASP A 26 9.21 -2.58 13.89
C ASP A 26 8.56 -2.39 12.51
N GLU A 27 8.28 -1.14 12.15
CA GLU A 27 7.78 -0.80 10.82
C GLU A 27 8.95 -0.53 9.86
N ARG A 28 8.95 -1.22 8.72
CA ARG A 28 9.92 -1.05 7.64
C ARG A 28 9.23 -0.55 6.38
N ILE A 29 9.80 0.48 5.76
CA ILE A 29 9.32 1.01 4.48
C ILE A 29 9.85 0.12 3.36
N LEU A 30 8.94 -0.40 2.52
CA LEU A 30 9.31 -1.19 1.34
C LEU A 30 9.46 -0.31 0.09
N GLY A 31 8.64 0.75 -0.03
CA GLY A 31 8.73 1.67 -1.16
C GLY A 31 7.50 2.57 -1.33
N LEU A 32 7.50 3.32 -2.43
CA LEU A 32 6.37 4.12 -2.91
C LEU A 32 5.80 3.45 -4.15
N ALA A 33 4.62 2.85 -4.04
CA ALA A 33 3.94 2.16 -5.12
C ALA A 33 3.14 3.16 -5.98
N ARG A 34 3.16 2.98 -7.29
CA ARG A 34 2.33 3.72 -8.25
C ARG A 34 1.30 2.82 -8.94
N SER A 35 1.31 1.53 -8.63
CA SER A 35 0.39 0.51 -9.14
C SER A 35 0.34 -0.68 -8.19
N ASP A 36 -0.66 -1.55 -8.34
CA ASP A 36 -0.74 -2.82 -7.59
C ASP A 36 0.48 -3.72 -7.89
N ALA A 37 1.00 -3.67 -9.12
CA ALA A 37 2.20 -4.40 -9.52
C ALA A 37 3.44 -3.97 -8.71
N ASP A 38 3.56 -2.69 -8.37
CA ASP A 38 4.65 -2.21 -7.50
C ASP A 38 4.51 -2.76 -6.08
N VAL A 39 3.28 -2.79 -5.54
CA VAL A 39 3.01 -3.38 -4.23
C VAL A 39 3.40 -4.85 -4.22
N ILE A 40 2.95 -5.62 -5.21
CA ILE A 40 3.28 -7.04 -5.37
C ILE A 40 4.79 -7.25 -5.42
N GLU A 41 5.51 -6.44 -6.21
CA GLU A 41 6.96 -6.55 -6.34
C GLU A 41 7.70 -6.21 -5.03
N PHE A 42 7.21 -5.22 -4.28
CA PHE A 42 7.76 -4.91 -2.95
C PHE A 42 7.58 -6.06 -1.97
N LEU A 43 6.39 -6.67 -1.94
CA LEU A 43 6.10 -7.82 -1.07
C LEU A 43 6.94 -9.04 -1.47
N ARG A 44 7.08 -9.31 -2.78
CA ARG A 44 7.95 -10.36 -3.31
C ARG A 44 9.40 -10.17 -2.86
N ARG A 45 9.95 -8.95 -2.97
CA ARG A 45 11.31 -8.61 -2.50
C ARG A 45 11.47 -8.71 -0.98
N ALA A 46 10.39 -8.51 -0.23
CA ALA A 46 10.36 -8.70 1.21
C ALA A 46 10.22 -10.17 1.63
N GLY A 47 10.05 -11.11 0.68
CA GLY A 47 9.92 -12.54 0.95
C GLY A 47 8.51 -12.99 1.35
N VAL A 48 7.49 -12.19 1.03
CA VAL A 48 6.09 -12.56 1.27
C VAL A 48 5.64 -13.61 0.25
N GLU A 49 4.99 -14.66 0.73
CA GLU A 49 4.40 -15.72 -0.09
C GLU A 49 3.12 -15.25 -0.77
N ASP A 50 2.92 -15.67 -2.03
CA ASP A 50 1.74 -15.38 -2.86
C ASP A 50 1.27 -13.91 -2.84
N PRO A 51 2.17 -12.93 -3.12
CA PRO A 51 1.85 -11.51 -2.98
C PRO A 51 0.74 -11.05 -3.94
N ASP A 52 0.64 -11.68 -5.11
CA ASP A 52 -0.39 -11.42 -6.12
C ASP A 52 -1.80 -11.69 -5.55
N ASP A 53 -2.01 -12.82 -4.88
CA ASP A 53 -3.29 -13.18 -4.25
C ASP A 53 -3.61 -12.29 -3.06
N LEU A 54 -2.60 -11.85 -2.30
CA LEU A 54 -2.82 -10.93 -1.18
C LEU A 54 -3.34 -9.58 -1.65
N VAL A 55 -2.72 -9.02 -2.69
CA VAL A 55 -3.03 -7.69 -3.22
C VAL A 55 -4.32 -7.70 -4.02
N LEU A 56 -4.50 -8.67 -4.92
CA LEU A 56 -5.65 -8.73 -5.83
C LEU A 56 -6.86 -9.44 -5.21
N GLY A 57 -6.64 -10.35 -4.26
CA GLY A 57 -7.69 -11.13 -3.59
C GLY A 57 -8.31 -10.45 -2.38
N GLY A 58 -7.87 -9.24 -2.00
CA GLY A 58 -8.44 -8.49 -0.87
C GLY A 58 -8.12 -9.11 0.50
N SER A 59 -6.88 -9.57 0.68
CA SER A 59 -6.46 -10.22 1.93
C SER A 59 -6.51 -9.27 3.13
N LYS A 60 -6.97 -9.77 4.29
CA LYS A 60 -6.92 -9.05 5.57
C LYS A 60 -5.49 -8.81 6.09
N LEU A 61 -4.49 -9.43 5.47
CA LEU A 61 -3.08 -9.20 5.79
C LEU A 61 -2.59 -7.84 5.27
N ILE A 62 -3.33 -7.21 4.36
CA ILE A 62 -3.03 -5.87 3.84
C ILE A 62 -4.12 -4.89 4.32
N ASP A 63 -3.69 -3.85 5.02
CA ASP A 63 -4.54 -2.72 5.36
C ASP A 63 -4.36 -1.59 4.33
N TRP A 64 -5.44 -1.27 3.61
CA TRP A 64 -5.50 -0.20 2.61
C TRP A 64 -6.05 1.08 3.24
N VAL A 65 -5.15 1.91 3.76
CA VAL A 65 -5.53 3.13 4.46
C VAL A 65 -5.98 4.19 3.45
N GLY A 66 -7.13 4.81 3.68
CA GLY A 66 -7.57 5.99 2.92
C GLY A 66 -7.94 5.73 1.45
N GLY A 67 -8.35 4.51 1.11
CA GLY A 67 -8.87 4.17 -0.21
C GLY A 67 -8.70 2.69 -0.55
N GLU A 68 -9.35 2.26 -1.62
CA GLU A 68 -9.31 0.89 -2.12
C GLU A 68 -8.02 0.58 -2.93
N PRO A 69 -7.67 -0.71 -3.13
CA PRO A 69 -6.67 -1.14 -4.09
C PRO A 69 -6.92 -0.57 -5.50
N GLY A 70 -5.88 -0.54 -6.34
CA GLY A 70 -6.00 -0.05 -7.72
C GLY A 70 -5.97 1.48 -7.87
N ARG A 71 -5.99 2.26 -6.78
CA ARG A 71 -5.89 3.73 -6.83
C ARG A 71 -4.59 4.27 -6.24
N TYR A 72 -3.83 4.98 -7.08
CA TYR A 72 -2.52 5.53 -6.73
C TYR A 72 -2.34 7.00 -7.07
N GLU A 73 -3.21 7.58 -7.89
CA GLU A 73 -3.15 9.01 -8.20
C GLU A 73 -3.97 9.80 -7.19
N ALA A 74 -3.41 10.92 -6.73
CA ALA A 74 -4.17 11.84 -5.90
C ALA A 74 -5.33 12.36 -6.73
N GLU A 75 -6.54 12.40 -6.17
CA GLU A 75 -7.58 13.22 -6.79
C GLU A 75 -7.06 14.66 -6.84
N PRO A 76 -7.27 15.38 -7.95
CA PRO A 76 -7.15 16.82 -7.89
C PRO A 76 -8.08 17.29 -6.77
N SER A 77 -7.49 17.79 -5.68
CA SER A 77 -8.25 18.38 -4.60
C SER A 77 -8.95 19.60 -5.19
N ASP A 78 -10.27 19.72 -5.01
CA ASP A 78 -11.08 20.89 -5.41
C ASP A 78 -10.64 22.22 -4.73
N THR A 79 -9.50 22.23 -4.05
CA THR A 79 -8.89 23.39 -3.37
C THR A 79 -8.09 24.28 -4.33
N ASP A 80 -7.91 23.88 -5.59
CA ASP A 80 -7.26 24.68 -6.64
C ASP A 80 -8.27 25.27 -7.66
N ILE A 81 -9.50 25.57 -7.23
CA ILE A 81 -10.39 26.46 -7.99
C ILE A 81 -10.04 27.91 -7.60
N PRO A 82 -9.55 28.74 -8.55
CA PRO A 82 -9.18 30.14 -8.29
C PRO A 82 -10.38 31.04 -7.93
#